data_AF-A0A329RJ15-F1
#
_entry.id   AF-A0A329RJ15-F1
#
_cell.length_a   1.000
_cell.length_b   1.000
_cell.length_c   1.000
_cell.angle_alpha   90.00
_cell.angle_beta   90.00
_cell.angle_gamma   90.00
#
_symmetry.space_group_name_H-M   'P 1'
#
loop_
_entity.id
_entity.type
_entity.pdbx_description
1 polymer ?
#
loop_
_entity_poly.entity_id
_entity_poly.type
_entity_poly.pdbx_seq_one_letter_code
_entity_poly.pdbx_strand_id
1 'polypeptide(L)'
;MATGTSAKSLPPTPLVIVTLALRDKISFANLPHVLSLVSTFLDDTVNIPLHKACATGSLALLDRIWFYSQVPRGEDWRWCPTASLQTNRHYKQWQFSQSLIQAIRR
;
A
#
# COMPACT_ATOMS: atom_id res chain seq x y z
N MET A 1 -3.10 -16.62 27.34
CA MET A 1 -2.08 -17.03 26.35
C MET A 1 -2.68 -16.94 24.96
N ALA A 2 -2.33 -15.89 24.21
CA ALA A 2 -2.50 -15.81 22.76
C ALA A 2 -1.47 -14.78 22.30
N THR A 3 -0.32 -15.26 21.84
CA THR A 3 0.73 -14.43 21.25
C THR A 3 0.23 -13.92 19.92
N GLY A 4 -0.36 -12.72 19.92
CA GLY A 4 -0.62 -11.96 18.70
C GLY A 4 0.72 -11.63 18.07
N THR A 5 1.14 -12.42 17.09
CA THR A 5 2.23 -12.09 16.19
C THR A 5 1.88 -10.77 15.52
N SER A 6 2.42 -9.68 16.08
CA SER A 6 2.56 -8.40 15.42
C SER A 6 3.41 -8.66 14.18
N ALA A 7 2.76 -9.00 13.07
CA ALA A 7 3.38 -9.06 11.76
C ALA A 7 3.80 -7.64 11.45
N LYS A 8 5.02 -7.30 11.88
CA LYS A 8 5.72 -6.10 11.49
C LYS A 8 5.80 -6.16 9.97
N SER A 9 4.89 -5.44 9.31
CA SER A 9 4.74 -5.48 7.88
C SER A 9 6.08 -5.04 7.27
N LEU A 10 6.67 -5.89 6.44
CA LEU A 10 7.91 -5.56 5.74
C LEU A 10 7.65 -4.32 4.87
N PRO A 11 8.63 -3.40 4.72
CA PRO A 11 8.48 -2.29 3.80
C PRO A 11 8.13 -2.83 2.41
N PRO A 12 7.19 -2.17 1.69
CA PRO A 12 6.71 -2.66 0.43
C PRO A 12 7.86 -2.75 -0.58
N THR A 13 7.90 -3.86 -1.32
CA THR A 13 8.89 -4.07 -2.38
C THR A 13 8.82 -2.93 -3.39
N PRO A 14 9.96 -2.49 -3.96
CA PRO A 14 9.96 -1.43 -4.95
C PRO A 14 9.07 -1.78 -6.15
N LEU A 15 8.45 -0.76 -6.74
CA LEU A 15 7.55 -0.90 -7.88
C LEU A 15 8.31 -1.53 -9.05
N VAL A 16 7.75 -2.58 -9.65
CA VAL A 16 8.37 -3.32 -10.76
C VAL A 16 8.71 -2.39 -11.93
N ILE A 17 7.82 -1.43 -12.23
CA ILE A 17 8.05 -0.43 -13.27
C ILE A 17 9.30 0.41 -12.98
N VAL A 18 9.51 0.82 -11.72
CA VAL A 18 10.69 1.58 -11.31
C VAL A 18 11.94 0.72 -11.42
N THR A 19 11.87 -0.55 -11.00
CA THR A 19 13.01 -1.47 -11.17
C THR A 19 13.39 -1.67 -12.63
N LEU A 20 12.41 -1.79 -13.53
CA LEU A 20 12.64 -1.95 -14.96
C LEU A 20 13.19 -0.67 -15.59
N ALA A 21 12.60 0.49 -15.28
CA ALA A 21 13.02 1.78 -15.83
C ALA A 21 14.44 2.18 -15.39
N LEU A 22 14.83 1.82 -14.17
CA LEU A 22 16.16 2.13 -13.63
C LEU A 22 17.21 1.06 -13.96
N ARG A 23 16.80 -0.15 -14.38
CA ARG A 23 17.73 -1.24 -14.75
C ARG A 23 18.67 -0.86 -15.88
N ASP A 24 18.17 -0.10 -16.85
CA ASP A 24 18.93 0.30 -18.04
C ASP A 24 19.94 1.43 -17.75
N LYS A 25 19.76 2.13 -16.61
CA LYS A 25 20.66 3.20 -16.19
C LYS A 25 21.68 2.66 -15.18
N ILE A 26 22.83 2.22 -15.69
CA ILE A 26 23.96 1.64 -14.92
C ILE A 26 24.33 2.48 -13.68
N SER A 27 24.21 3.81 -13.74
CA SER A 27 24.45 4.71 -12.61
C SER A 27 23.56 4.46 -11.39
N PHE A 28 22.34 3.92 -11.58
CA PHE A 28 21.39 3.62 -10.51
C PHE A 28 21.49 2.19 -10.00
N ALA A 29 22.16 1.29 -10.73
CA ALA A 29 22.37 -0.09 -10.29
C ALA A 29 23.13 -0.18 -8.95
N ASN A 30 23.99 0.81 -8.68
CA ASN A 30 24.76 0.91 -7.44
C ASN A 30 24.05 1.72 -6.32
N LEU A 31 22.80 2.17 -6.55
CA LEU A 31 22.07 3.06 -5.65
C LEU A 31 20.69 2.50 -5.26
N PRO A 32 20.64 1.39 -4.48
CA PRO A 32 19.38 0.76 -4.07
C PRO A 32 18.47 1.70 -3.25
N HIS A 33 19.07 2.65 -2.52
CA HIS A 33 18.33 3.68 -1.80
C HIS A 33 17.53 4.60 -2.74
N VAL A 34 18.11 5.01 -3.87
CA VAL A 34 17.45 5.89 -4.85
C VAL A 34 16.27 5.16 -5.49
N LEU A 35 16.43 3.88 -5.79
CA LEU A 35 15.36 3.03 -6.30
C LEU A 35 14.19 2.94 -5.31
N SER A 36 14.48 2.79 -4.01
CA SER A 36 13.47 2.83 -2.95
C SER A 36 12.77 4.20 -2.85
N LEU A 37 13.53 5.30 -2.90
CA LEU A 37 12.97 6.66 -2.86
C LEU A 37 12.06 6.94 -4.05
N VAL A 38 12.53 6.67 -5.28
CA VAL A 38 11.75 6.87 -6.50
C VAL A 38 10.51 5.98 -6.48
N SER A 39 10.66 4.73 -6.03
CA SER A 39 9.51 3.84 -5.86
C SER A 39 8.51 4.38 -4.85
N THR A 40 8.94 4.99 -3.75
CA THR A 40 8.07 5.52 -2.70
C THR A 40 7.41 6.82 -3.14
N PHE A 41 8.13 7.63 -3.93
CA PHE A 41 7.62 8.89 -4.49
C PHE A 41 6.53 8.67 -5.52
N LEU A 42 6.70 7.68 -6.41
CA LEU A 42 5.70 7.32 -7.42
C LEU A 42 4.55 6.45 -6.85
N ASP A 43 4.61 6.12 -5.57
CA ASP A 43 3.65 5.22 -4.95
C ASP A 43 2.36 5.93 -4.54
N ASP A 44 1.40 5.95 -5.45
CA ASP A 44 0.08 6.53 -5.21
C ASP A 44 -0.94 5.53 -4.61
N THR A 45 -0.49 4.37 -4.13
CA THR A 45 -1.37 3.33 -3.55
C THR A 45 -2.20 3.82 -2.37
N VAL A 46 -1.70 4.83 -1.69
CA VAL A 46 -2.33 5.63 -0.64
C VAL A 46 -3.72 6.13 -1.00
N ASN A 47 -3.86 6.58 -2.25
CA ASN A 47 -5.05 7.24 -2.75
C ASN A 47 -6.04 6.23 -3.35
N ILE A 48 -5.67 4.94 -3.38
CA ILE A 48 -6.52 3.87 -3.91
C ILE A 48 -7.44 3.35 -2.79
N PRO A 49 -8.77 3.40 -2.98
CA PRO A 49 -9.72 2.78 -2.07
C PRO A 49 -9.56 1.25 -2.05
N LEU A 50 -9.70 0.64 -0.87
CA LEU A 50 -9.52 -0.81 -0.68
C LEU A 50 -10.37 -1.65 -1.63
N HIS A 51 -11.63 -1.30 -1.86
CA HIS A 51 -12.50 -2.06 -2.76
C HIS A 51 -12.01 -2.06 -4.22
N LYS A 52 -11.40 -0.96 -4.71
CA LYS A 52 -10.82 -0.90 -6.06
C LYS A 52 -9.56 -1.75 -6.14
N ALA A 53 -8.76 -1.73 -5.09
CA ALA A 53 -7.60 -2.60 -4.95
C ALA A 53 -7.98 -4.09 -4.98
N CYS A 54 -9.04 -4.49 -4.27
CA CYS A 54 -9.54 -5.87 -4.27
C CYS A 54 -9.94 -6.37 -5.66
N ALA A 55 -10.49 -5.51 -6.52
CA ALA A 55 -10.85 -5.88 -7.89
C ALA A 55 -9.62 -6.32 -8.75
N THR A 56 -8.42 -5.84 -8.41
CA THR A 56 -7.17 -6.25 -9.09
C THR A 56 -6.71 -7.66 -8.70
N GLY A 57 -7.14 -8.15 -7.54
CA GLY A 57 -6.69 -9.44 -6.98
C GLY A 57 -5.21 -9.52 -6.62
N SER A 58 -4.51 -8.39 -6.60
CA SER A 58 -3.09 -8.33 -6.26
C SER A 58 -2.92 -8.29 -4.73
N LEU A 59 -2.51 -9.41 -4.13
CA LEU A 59 -2.19 -9.46 -2.69
C LEU A 59 -1.06 -8.51 -2.33
N ALA A 60 -0.03 -8.41 -3.18
CA ALA A 60 1.07 -7.48 -2.98
C ALA A 60 0.61 -6.02 -2.91
N LEU A 61 -0.42 -5.64 -3.67
CA LEU A 61 -1.00 -4.30 -3.63
C LEU A 61 -1.84 -4.10 -2.36
N LEU A 62 -2.57 -5.12 -1.91
CA LEU A 62 -3.33 -5.06 -0.66
C LEU A 62 -2.41 -4.97 0.57
N ASP A 63 -1.34 -5.74 0.62
CA ASP A 63 -0.34 -5.68 1.68
C ASP A 63 0.33 -4.30 1.74
N ARG A 64 0.58 -3.69 0.58
CA ARG A 64 1.14 -2.35 0.46
C ARG A 64 0.19 -1.27 0.98
N ILE A 65 -1.09 -1.33 0.61
CA ILE A 65 -2.14 -0.46 1.15
C ILE A 65 -2.25 -0.62 2.66
N TRP A 66 -2.21 -1.87 3.14
CA TRP A 66 -2.28 -2.18 4.57
C TRP A 66 -1.07 -1.66 5.34
N PHE A 67 0.14 -1.82 4.80
CA PHE A 67 1.37 -1.24 5.34
C PHE A 67 1.23 0.28 5.50
N TYR A 68 0.85 0.98 4.43
CA TYR A 68 0.72 2.44 4.47
C TYR A 68 -0.40 2.93 5.36
N SER A 69 -1.45 2.15 5.58
CA SER A 69 -2.48 2.49 6.56
C SER A 69 -1.95 2.58 7.99
N GLN A 70 -0.92 1.78 8.33
CA GLN A 70 -0.35 1.71 9.67
C GLN A 70 0.78 2.71 9.91
N VAL A 71 1.43 3.19 8.84
CA VAL A 71 2.53 4.14 8.96
C VAL A 71 1.98 5.52 9.30
N PRO A 72 2.32 6.09 10.47
CA PRO A 72 1.94 7.46 10.78
C PRO A 72 2.69 8.41 9.84
N ARG A 73 1.95 9.26 9.14
CA ARG A 73 2.49 10.36 8.32
C ARG A 73 2.00 11.70 8.86
N GLY A 74 2.54 12.79 8.29
CA GLY A 74 2.14 14.17 8.62
C GLY A 74 0.64 14.42 8.47
N GLU A 75 0.17 15.56 8.98
CA GLU A 75 -1.28 15.86 9.11
C GLU A 75 -2.06 15.80 7.79
N ASP A 76 -1.42 16.12 6.67
CA ASP A 76 -2.02 16.08 5.33
C ASP A 76 -2.53 14.66 4.96
N TRP A 77 -1.93 13.63 5.54
CA TRP A 77 -2.28 12.23 5.31
C TRP A 77 -3.63 11.83 5.90
N ARG A 78 -4.17 12.57 6.88
CA ARG A 78 -5.43 12.21 7.56
C ARG A 78 -6.61 12.09 6.59
N TRP A 79 -6.54 12.74 5.44
CA TRP A 79 -7.56 12.73 4.39
C TRP A 79 -7.37 11.61 3.36
N CYS A 80 -6.25 10.89 3.40
CA CYS A 80 -6.01 9.78 2.48
C CYS A 80 -6.93 8.58 2.81
N PRO A 81 -7.41 7.85 1.78
CA PRO A 81 -8.17 6.61 1.95
C PRO A 81 -7.50 5.60 2.87
N THR A 82 -6.19 5.38 2.73
CA THR A 82 -5.42 4.45 3.58
C THR A 82 -5.37 4.88 5.04
N ALA A 83 -5.17 6.16 5.32
CA ALA A 83 -5.19 6.71 6.67
C ALA A 83 -6.57 6.52 7.33
N SER A 84 -7.61 6.80 6.54
CA SER A 84 -9.00 6.70 6.95
C SER A 84 -9.40 5.27 7.34
N LEU A 85 -8.70 4.24 6.84
CA LEU A 85 -8.92 2.85 7.26
C LEU A 85 -8.59 2.61 8.74
N GLN A 86 -7.62 3.34 9.31
CA GLN A 86 -7.26 3.20 10.72
C GLN A 86 -7.96 4.23 11.61
N THR A 87 -8.18 5.45 11.10
CA THR A 87 -8.75 6.55 11.90
C THR A 87 -10.27 6.55 11.94
N ASN A 88 -10.96 6.11 10.87
CA ASN A 88 -12.40 6.20 10.76
C ASN A 88 -13.06 4.80 10.72
N ARG A 89 -13.71 4.44 11.83
CA ARG A 89 -14.40 3.15 12.00
C ARG A 89 -15.51 2.92 10.97
N HIS A 90 -16.32 3.94 10.68
CA HIS A 90 -17.42 3.83 9.73
C HIS A 90 -16.90 3.64 8.30
N TYR A 91 -15.87 4.41 7.93
CA TYR A 91 -15.20 4.25 6.65
C TYR A 91 -14.60 2.85 6.48
N LYS A 92 -13.91 2.35 7.50
CA LYS A 92 -13.36 0.98 7.51
C LYS A 92 -14.42 -0.08 7.28
N GLN A 93 -15.53 -0.02 8.02
CA GLN A 93 -16.64 -0.96 7.88
C GLN A 93 -17.27 -0.91 6.49
N TRP A 94 -17.50 0.29 5.97
CA TRP A 94 -18.04 0.50 4.64
C TRP A 94 -17.10 -0.03 3.54
N GLN A 95 -15.80 0.31 3.61
CA GLN A 95 -14.79 -0.19 2.67
C GLN A 95 -14.67 -1.71 2.70
N PHE A 96 -14.73 -2.32 3.88
CA PHE A 96 -14.71 -3.77 4.03
C PHE A 96 -15.92 -4.42 3.35
N SER A 97 -17.12 -3.87 3.55
CA SER A 97 -18.34 -4.33 2.86
C SER A 97 -18.22 -4.21 1.34
N GLN A 98 -17.74 -3.08 0.83
CA GLN A 98 -17.50 -2.90 -0.61
C GLN A 98 -16.46 -3.88 -1.16
N SER A 99 -15.42 -4.18 -0.39
CA SER A 99 -14.37 -5.13 -0.77
C SER A 99 -14.91 -6.56 -0.86
N LEU A 100 -15.80 -6.96 0.07
CA LEU A 100 -16.49 -8.26 0.00
C LEU A 100 -17.37 -8.36 -1.25
N ILE A 101 -18.14 -7.31 -1.55
CA ILE A 101 -18.97 -7.27 -2.77
C ILE A 101 -18.10 -7.44 -4.02
N GLN A 102 -16.95 -6.77 -4.09
CA GLN A 102 -16.02 -6.90 -5.21
C GLN A 102 -15.38 -8.28 -5.30
N ALA A 103 -15.08 -8.91 -4.16
CA ALA A 103 -14.54 -10.27 -4.13
C ALA A 103 -15.54 -11.32 -4.62
N ILE A 104 -16.84 -11.13 -4.35
CA ILE A 104 -17.91 -12.04 -4.78
C ILE A 104 -18.24 -11.87 -6.27
N ARG A 105 -18.08 -10.65 -6.82
CA ARG A 105 -18.35 -10.34 -8.24
C ARG A 105 -17.30 -10.91 -9.20
N ARG A 106 -16.23 -11.50 -8.68
CA ARG A 106 -15.06 -11.95 -9.44
C ARG A 106 -15.10 -13.45 -9.61
#